data_AF-A0A821J9D2-F1
#
_entry.id   AF-A0A821J9D2-F1
#
_cell.length_a   1.000
_cell.length_b   1.000
_cell.length_c   1.000
_cell.angle_alpha   90.00
_cell.angle_beta   90.00
_cell.angle_gamma   90.00
#
_symmetry.space_group_name_H-M   'P 1'
#
loop_
_entity.id
_entity.type
_entity.pdbx_description
1 polymer ?
#
loop_
_entity_poly.entity_id
_entity_poly.type
_entity_poly.pdbx_seq_one_letter_code
_entity_poly.pdbx_strand_id
1 'polypeptide(L)'
;MAYSMADLIILNIRLITQQIKDRFGIYKSRRTFFLLILGITIIFYLLSKWMPHRSNYTNVHYNKCLQTKLEQFSSDVADMNIIINHEPIQFGEIVSLPFTGNGYIGLSLSTQSHIQLIFDPGTSFISSSYSPIIQISSKIWEDSSATIIQMNHGLVRRLQCFQISEVHSAYVTHTLYAHRCRSSLIIQEIDIINPSDQTLDLDFQQKTQTSGNDIQQL
;
A
#
# COMPACT_ATOMS: atom_id res chain seq x y z
N MET A 1 -49.40 -36.74 20.54
CA MET A 1 -49.17 -35.38 21.06
C MET A 1 -47.67 -35.23 21.33
N ALA A 2 -46.93 -34.72 20.37
CA ALA A 2 -45.51 -34.43 20.51
C ALA A 2 -45.31 -32.98 20.09
N TYR A 3 -44.97 -32.12 21.04
CA TYR A 3 -44.53 -30.76 20.74
C TYR A 3 -43.22 -30.85 19.94
N SER A 4 -43.12 -30.07 18.87
CA SER A 4 -41.93 -30.04 18.01
C SER A 4 -40.75 -29.46 18.80
N MET A 5 -39.54 -30.00 18.61
CA MET A 5 -38.30 -29.48 19.22
C MET A 5 -38.11 -27.96 19.05
N ALA A 6 -38.68 -27.39 17.98
CA ALA A 6 -38.69 -25.95 17.74
C ALA A 6 -39.44 -25.16 18.82
N ASP A 7 -40.57 -25.67 19.31
CA ASP A 7 -41.39 -24.98 20.32
C ASP A 7 -40.67 -24.93 21.68
N LEU A 8 -39.90 -25.96 21.99
CA LEU A 8 -39.11 -26.06 23.23
C LEU A 8 -37.89 -25.11 23.21
N ILE A 9 -37.29 -24.93 22.04
CA ILE A 9 -36.20 -23.96 21.83
C ILE A 9 -36.74 -22.53 21.94
N ILE A 10 -37.88 -22.23 21.31
CA ILE A 10 -38.50 -20.90 21.37
C ILE A 10 -38.91 -20.54 22.80
N LEU A 11 -39.43 -21.50 23.57
CA LEU A 11 -39.79 -21.28 24.98
C LEU A 11 -38.54 -20.99 25.84
N ASN A 12 -37.45 -21.73 25.63
CA ASN A 12 -36.19 -21.50 26.35
C ASN A 12 -35.56 -20.15 26.01
N ILE A 13 -35.61 -19.72 24.74
CA ILE A 13 -35.12 -18.40 24.33
C ILE A 13 -35.95 -17.28 24.98
N ARG A 14 -37.28 -17.44 25.08
CA ARG A 14 -38.16 -16.48 25.77
C ARG A 14 -37.87 -16.39 27.26
N LEU A 15 -37.59 -17.52 27.92
CA LEU A 15 -37.23 -17.54 29.34
C LEU A 15 -35.86 -16.91 29.60
N ILE A 16 -34.86 -17.18 28.76
CA ILE A 16 -33.53 -16.56 28.86
C ILE A 16 -33.61 -15.05 28.62
N THR A 17 -34.36 -14.60 27.62
CA THR A 17 -34.55 -13.17 27.35
C THR A 17 -35.29 -12.44 28.47
N GLN A 18 -36.25 -13.10 29.13
CA GLN A 18 -36.90 -12.55 30.33
C GLN A 18 -35.95 -12.49 31.53
N GLN A 19 -35.16 -13.53 31.79
CA GLN A 19 -34.21 -13.53 32.90
C GLN A 19 -33.08 -12.51 32.73
N ILE A 20 -32.64 -12.26 31.48
CA ILE A 20 -31.68 -11.19 31.18
C ILE A 20 -32.32 -9.82 31.41
N LYS A 21 -33.57 -9.62 30.99
CA LYS A 21 -34.33 -8.38 31.19
C LYS A 21 -34.58 -8.05 32.67
N ASP A 22 -34.80 -9.06 33.50
CA ASP A 22 -35.10 -8.88 34.92
C ASP A 22 -33.83 -8.75 35.80
N ARG A 23 -32.72 -9.43 35.44
CA ARG A 23 -31.44 -9.26 36.16
C ARG A 23 -30.70 -7.99 35.78
N PHE A 24 -30.81 -7.58 34.52
CA PHE A 24 -30.31 -6.30 34.07
C PHE A 24 -31.50 -5.36 33.96
N GLY A 25 -31.91 -4.78 35.10
CA GLY A 25 -32.87 -3.68 35.19
C GLY A 25 -32.36 -2.43 34.47
N ILE A 26 -32.24 -2.54 33.15
CA ILE A 26 -31.55 -1.61 32.29
C ILE A 26 -32.60 -0.89 31.44
N TYR A 27 -32.53 0.44 31.54
CA TYR A 27 -33.26 1.47 30.79
C TYR A 27 -34.62 1.91 31.35
N LYS A 28 -34.61 2.54 32.53
CA LYS A 28 -35.71 3.44 32.93
C LYS A 28 -35.48 4.91 32.56
N SER A 29 -34.29 5.30 32.10
CA SER A 29 -34.03 6.68 31.66
C SER A 29 -33.12 6.72 30.45
N ARG A 30 -33.56 7.39 29.36
CA ARG A 30 -32.74 7.65 28.16
C ARG A 30 -31.38 8.25 28.53
N ARG A 31 -31.31 9.03 29.62
CA ARG A 31 -30.09 9.67 30.11
C ARG A 31 -29.03 8.67 30.59
N THR A 32 -29.43 7.57 31.23
CA THR A 32 -28.44 6.57 31.72
C THR A 32 -27.87 5.74 30.59
N PHE A 33 -28.65 5.47 29.53
CA PHE A 33 -28.15 4.80 28.32
C PHE A 33 -27.10 5.65 27.58
N PHE A 34 -27.36 6.95 27.40
CA PHE A 34 -26.39 7.86 26.78
C PHE A 34 -25.09 7.97 27.58
N LEU A 35 -25.16 8.05 28.91
CA LEU A 35 -23.96 8.09 29.76
C LEU A 35 -23.18 6.78 29.69
N LEU A 36 -23.86 5.64 29.59
CA LEU A 36 -23.21 4.35 29.46
C LEU A 36 -22.52 4.21 28.08
N ILE A 37 -23.17 4.62 26.99
CA ILE A 37 -22.55 4.65 25.65
C ILE A 37 -21.36 5.62 25.61
N LEU A 38 -21.51 6.82 26.20
CA LEU A 38 -20.42 7.80 26.28
C LEU A 38 -19.24 7.22 27.08
N GLY A 39 -19.52 6.56 28.21
CA GLY A 39 -18.50 5.89 29.00
C GLY A 39 -17.78 4.78 28.23
N ILE A 40 -18.53 3.91 27.53
CA ILE A 40 -17.96 2.86 26.69
C ILE A 40 -17.09 3.45 25.57
N THR A 41 -17.56 4.49 24.88
CA THR A 41 -16.79 5.13 23.78
C THR A 41 -15.51 5.79 24.27
N ILE A 42 -15.53 6.46 25.43
CA ILE A 42 -14.32 7.01 26.06
C ILE A 42 -13.35 5.89 26.45
N ILE A 43 -13.85 4.82 27.06
CA ILE A 43 -13.02 3.66 27.44
C ILE A 43 -12.40 3.02 26.18
N PHE A 44 -13.17 2.85 25.11
CA PHE A 44 -12.67 2.29 23.85
C PHE A 44 -11.63 3.19 23.19
N TYR A 45 -11.82 4.51 23.22
CA TYR A 45 -10.87 5.49 22.69
C TYR A 45 -9.53 5.45 23.45
N LEU A 46 -9.57 5.37 24.78
CA LEU A 46 -8.38 5.27 25.62
C LEU A 46 -7.68 3.92 25.45
N LEU A 47 -8.43 2.81 25.41
CA LEU A 47 -7.88 1.47 25.17
C LEU A 47 -7.25 1.35 23.79
N SER A 48 -7.83 1.98 22.76
CA SER A 48 -7.26 1.98 21.40
C SER A 48 -5.88 2.64 21.33
N LYS A 49 -5.54 3.56 22.24
CA LYS A 49 -4.20 4.15 22.32
C LYS A 49 -3.19 3.27 23.07
N TRP A 50 -3.68 2.39 23.93
CA TRP A 50 -2.85 1.51 24.78
C TRP A 50 -2.67 0.12 24.19
N MET A 51 -3.50 -0.26 23.21
CA MET A 51 -3.34 -1.51 22.48
C MET A 51 -2.31 -1.26 21.37
N PRO A 52 -1.09 -1.83 21.45
CA PRO A 52 -0.13 -1.72 20.36
C PRO A 52 -0.77 -2.34 19.12
N HIS A 53 -0.94 -1.55 18.06
CA HIS A 53 -1.40 -2.07 16.78
C HIS A 53 -0.29 -2.98 16.28
N ARG A 54 -0.47 -4.29 16.43
CA ARG A 54 0.41 -5.27 15.80
C ARG A 54 0.08 -5.24 14.32
N SER A 55 0.78 -4.41 13.57
CA SER A 55 0.84 -4.60 12.13
C SER A 55 1.45 -5.97 11.90
N ASN A 56 0.74 -6.83 11.17
CA ASN A 56 1.25 -8.12 10.71
C ASN A 56 2.24 -7.87 9.56
N TYR A 57 3.27 -7.05 9.79
CA TYR A 57 4.45 -7.12 8.96
C TYR A 57 5.09 -8.46 9.34
N THR A 58 4.95 -9.44 8.46
CA THR A 58 5.82 -10.61 8.46
C THR A 58 7.25 -10.09 8.58
N ASN A 59 8.06 -10.71 9.45
CA ASN A 59 9.46 -10.35 9.63
C ASN A 59 10.22 -10.70 8.34
N VAL A 60 10.02 -9.93 7.28
CA VAL A 60 10.73 -10.11 6.03
C VAL A 60 12.10 -9.48 6.23
N HIS A 61 13.12 -10.30 6.02
CA HIS A 61 14.50 -9.84 6.07
C HIS A 61 14.85 -9.13 4.77
N TYR A 62 14.93 -7.81 4.86
CA TYR A 62 15.66 -7.00 3.91
C TYR A 62 17.15 -7.10 4.18
N ASN A 63 17.99 -6.83 3.17
CA ASN A 63 19.40 -6.61 3.46
C ASN A 63 19.58 -5.32 4.28
N LYS A 64 20.72 -5.20 4.96
CA LYS A 64 20.99 -4.07 5.86
C LYS A 64 20.85 -2.71 5.17
N CYS A 65 21.27 -2.62 3.90
CA CYS A 65 21.18 -1.40 3.11
C CYS A 65 19.73 -0.91 2.97
N LEU A 66 18.87 -1.79 2.48
CA LEU A 66 17.47 -1.48 2.20
C LEU A 66 16.69 -1.27 3.49
N GLN A 67 16.97 -2.06 4.53
CA GLN A 67 16.37 -1.89 5.85
C GLN A 67 16.64 -0.49 6.42
N THR A 68 17.89 -0.03 6.41
CA THR A 68 18.23 1.31 6.90
C THR A 68 17.51 2.43 6.13
N LYS A 69 17.27 2.25 4.82
CA LYS A 69 16.47 3.22 4.06
C LYS A 69 14.98 3.14 4.38
N LEU A 70 14.43 1.95 4.56
CA LEU A 70 13.03 1.75 4.93
C LEU A 70 12.70 2.29 6.32
N GLU A 71 13.67 2.26 7.25
CA GLU A 71 13.50 2.83 8.59
C GLU A 71 13.13 4.32 8.58
N GLN A 72 13.52 5.07 7.54
CA GLN A 72 13.13 6.47 7.34
C GLN A 72 11.62 6.66 7.18
N PHE A 73 10.90 5.60 6.78
CA PHE A 73 9.44 5.59 6.57
C PHE A 73 8.68 4.90 7.72
N SER A 74 9.37 4.53 8.80
CA SER A 74 8.78 3.76 9.90
C SER A 74 7.60 4.46 10.59
N SER A 75 7.64 5.80 10.73
CA SER A 75 6.52 6.58 11.26
C SER A 75 5.29 6.53 10.36
N ASP A 76 5.49 6.72 9.06
CA ASP A 76 4.40 6.75 8.08
C ASP A 76 3.75 5.36 7.92
N VAL A 77 4.54 4.31 8.10
CA VAL A 77 4.08 2.92 8.20
C VAL A 77 3.22 2.71 9.45
N ALA A 78 3.63 3.26 10.59
CA ALA A 78 2.85 3.19 11.83
C ALA A 78 1.51 3.94 11.71
N ASP A 79 1.48 5.03 10.95
CA ASP A 79 0.28 5.81 10.66
C ASP A 79 -0.59 5.21 9.53
N MET A 80 -0.20 4.05 8.97
CA MET A 80 -0.88 3.39 7.85
C MET A 80 -1.02 4.27 6.60
N ASN A 81 -0.11 5.23 6.41
CA ASN A 81 -0.08 6.10 5.24
C ASN A 81 0.69 5.49 4.06
N ILE A 82 1.38 4.39 4.31
CA ILE A 82 2.29 3.73 3.37
C ILE A 82 1.99 2.25 3.26
N ILE A 83 2.07 1.74 2.04
CA ILE A 83 2.12 0.30 1.73
C ILE A 83 3.51 -0.01 1.16
N ILE A 84 4.13 -1.09 1.64
CA ILE A 84 5.44 -1.55 1.17
C ILE A 84 5.24 -2.92 0.48
N ASN A 85 5.73 -3.04 -0.75
CA ASN A 85 5.81 -4.30 -1.49
C ASN A 85 7.27 -4.72 -1.62
N HIS A 86 7.54 -6.02 -1.47
CA HIS A 86 8.87 -6.57 -1.68
C HIS A 86 9.19 -6.79 -3.17
N GLU A 87 10.46 -6.62 -3.53
CA GLU A 87 10.98 -6.97 -4.85
C GLU A 87 12.26 -7.79 -4.71
N PRO A 88 12.23 -9.12 -4.98
CA PRO A 88 11.10 -9.89 -5.51
C PRO A 88 9.99 -10.16 -4.49
N ILE A 89 8.76 -10.32 -5.00
CA ILE A 89 7.56 -10.63 -4.21
C ILE A 89 7.72 -12.01 -3.55
N GLN A 90 7.36 -12.11 -2.27
CA GLN A 90 7.46 -13.36 -1.52
C GLN A 90 6.17 -14.18 -1.57
N PHE A 91 6.27 -15.50 -1.35
CA PHE A 91 5.12 -16.40 -1.39
C PHE A 91 4.10 -16.05 -0.29
N GLY A 92 2.84 -15.86 -0.68
CA GLY A 92 1.74 -15.51 0.23
C GLY A 92 1.64 -14.02 0.58
N GLU A 93 2.48 -13.17 -0.02
CA GLU A 93 2.40 -11.72 0.13
C GLU A 93 1.24 -11.14 -0.70
N ILE A 94 0.51 -10.18 -0.11
CA ILE A 94 -0.52 -9.41 -0.82
C ILE A 94 0.14 -8.15 -1.38
N VAL A 95 0.28 -8.11 -2.71
CA VAL A 95 0.96 -7.01 -3.40
C VAL A 95 -0.04 -5.96 -3.85
N SER A 96 0.25 -4.70 -3.53
CA SER A 96 -0.52 -3.56 -4.03
C SER A 96 0.08 -3.04 -5.33
N LEU A 97 -0.74 -2.65 -6.30
CA LEU A 97 -0.24 -2.08 -7.55
C LEU A 97 0.42 -0.71 -7.27
N PRO A 98 1.71 -0.51 -7.59
CA PRO A 98 2.41 0.76 -7.33
C PRO A 98 2.04 1.82 -8.37
N PHE A 99 0.82 2.36 -8.25
CA PHE A 99 0.20 3.25 -9.22
C PHE A 99 0.01 4.68 -8.69
N THR A 100 0.22 5.66 -9.55
CA THR A 100 -0.07 7.08 -9.28
C THR A 100 -0.84 7.69 -10.46
N GLY A 101 -1.67 8.69 -10.18
CA GLY A 101 -2.45 9.40 -11.19
C GLY A 101 -3.10 10.67 -10.66
N ASN A 102 -3.53 11.54 -11.57
CA ASN A 102 -4.15 12.84 -11.26
C ASN A 102 -5.60 12.94 -11.77
N GLY A 103 -6.20 11.82 -12.18
CA GLY A 103 -7.55 11.76 -12.75
C GLY A 103 -7.63 11.96 -14.27
N TYR A 104 -6.53 12.36 -14.92
CA TYR A 104 -6.43 12.46 -16.38
C TYR A 104 -5.40 11.48 -16.95
N ILE A 105 -4.30 11.32 -16.23
CA ILE A 105 -3.24 10.38 -16.57
C ILE A 105 -2.87 9.57 -15.33
N GLY A 106 -2.43 8.34 -15.56
CA GLY A 106 -1.89 7.49 -14.53
C GLY A 106 -0.83 6.54 -15.06
N LEU A 107 0.04 6.10 -14.17
CA LEU A 107 1.13 5.19 -14.51
C LEU A 107 1.51 4.38 -13.28
N SER A 108 1.89 3.14 -13.51
CA SER A 108 2.47 2.28 -12.49
C SER A 108 4.00 2.32 -12.56
N LEU A 109 4.69 2.28 -11.42
CA LEU A 109 6.14 2.15 -11.38
C LEU A 109 6.52 0.67 -11.55
N SER A 110 6.39 0.16 -12.77
CA SER A 110 6.71 -1.22 -13.13
C SER A 110 7.44 -1.26 -14.48
N THR A 111 8.24 -2.30 -14.70
CA THR A 111 9.05 -2.52 -15.92
C THR A 111 8.21 -2.56 -17.21
N GLN A 112 6.95 -2.97 -17.10
CA GLN A 112 6.03 -3.15 -18.22
C GLN A 112 4.84 -2.20 -18.19
N SER A 113 4.91 -1.13 -17.39
CA SER A 113 3.81 -0.19 -17.30
C SER A 113 3.73 0.71 -18.53
N HIS A 114 2.50 1.05 -18.89
CA HIS A 114 2.20 2.01 -19.93
C HIS A 114 1.32 3.12 -19.36
N ILE A 115 1.42 4.31 -19.95
CA ILE A 115 0.58 5.44 -19.53
C ILE A 115 -0.88 5.08 -19.76
N GLN A 116 -1.68 5.23 -18.72
CA GLN A 116 -3.13 5.12 -18.76
C GLN A 116 -3.73 6.52 -18.87
N LEU A 117 -4.56 6.74 -19.88
CA LEU A 117 -5.27 7.99 -20.12
C LEU A 117 -6.73 7.86 -19.68
N ILE A 118 -7.25 8.91 -19.07
CA ILE A 118 -8.62 9.07 -18.61
C ILE A 118 -9.12 10.38 -19.20
N PHE A 119 -10.14 10.30 -20.06
CA PHE A 119 -10.71 11.49 -20.70
C PHE A 119 -11.89 12.03 -19.91
N ASP A 120 -12.81 11.14 -19.52
CA ASP A 120 -13.99 11.49 -18.76
C ASP A 120 -14.16 10.60 -17.52
N PRO A 121 -14.66 11.15 -16.39
CA PRO A 121 -15.02 10.36 -15.23
C PRO A 121 -16.02 9.24 -15.60
N GLY A 122 -15.65 7.99 -15.33
CA GLY A 122 -16.50 6.82 -15.62
C GLY A 122 -16.24 6.16 -16.99
N THR A 123 -15.30 6.66 -17.78
CA THR A 123 -14.82 5.97 -18.99
C THR A 123 -13.71 4.97 -18.66
N SER A 124 -13.57 3.95 -19.51
CA SER A 124 -12.47 2.99 -19.41
C SER A 124 -11.12 3.65 -19.67
N PHE A 125 -10.09 3.20 -18.95
CA PHE A 125 -8.71 3.62 -19.19
C PHE A 125 -8.27 3.26 -20.60
N ILE A 126 -7.63 4.21 -21.28
CA ILE A 126 -6.97 3.96 -22.58
C ILE A 126 -5.48 3.81 -22.31
N SER A 127 -4.95 2.61 -22.54
CA SER A 127 -3.52 2.36 -22.43
C SER A 127 -2.82 2.90 -23.67
N SER A 128 -1.89 3.82 -23.48
CA SER A 128 -0.93 4.20 -24.51
C SER A 128 0.05 3.06 -24.76
N SER A 129 0.68 3.01 -25.94
CA SER A 129 1.85 2.15 -26.18
C SER A 129 3.15 2.76 -25.64
N TYR A 130 3.10 3.96 -25.06
CA TYR A 130 4.26 4.66 -24.51
C TYR A 130 4.54 4.26 -23.06
N SER A 131 5.80 3.89 -22.78
CA SER A 131 6.32 3.58 -21.46
C SER A 131 7.47 4.54 -21.11
N PRO A 132 7.20 5.62 -20.36
CA PRO A 132 8.22 6.62 -20.06
C PRO A 132 9.16 6.19 -18.93
N ILE A 133 8.89 5.07 -18.24
CA ILE A 133 9.63 4.67 -17.05
C ILE A 133 11.07 4.31 -17.41
N ILE A 134 11.99 5.03 -16.78
CA ILE A 134 13.42 4.74 -16.79
C ILE A 134 13.71 3.77 -15.64
N GLN A 135 14.42 2.70 -15.96
CA GLN A 135 14.87 1.69 -15.02
C GLN A 135 16.37 1.77 -14.88
N ILE A 136 16.85 1.47 -13.67
CA ILE A 136 18.27 1.38 -13.37
C ILE A 136 18.59 -0.04 -12.98
N SER A 137 19.64 -0.58 -13.58
CA SER A 137 20.22 -1.87 -13.24
C SER A 137 21.75 -1.77 -13.26
N SER A 138 22.42 -2.78 -12.72
CA SER A 138 23.86 -2.92 -12.85
C SER A 138 24.18 -4.37 -13.19
N LYS A 139 25.18 -4.58 -14.04
CA LYS A 139 25.72 -5.92 -14.33
C LYS A 139 26.82 -6.33 -13.36
N ILE A 140 27.35 -5.38 -12.60
CA ILE A 140 28.51 -5.56 -11.73
C ILE A 140 28.06 -5.78 -10.28
N TRP A 141 27.06 -5.02 -9.84
CA TRP A 141 26.63 -4.97 -8.45
C TRP A 141 25.30 -5.71 -8.25
N GLU A 142 25.21 -6.50 -7.18
CA GLU A 142 23.95 -7.11 -6.76
C GLU A 142 22.99 -6.04 -6.23
N ASP A 143 21.73 -6.10 -6.66
CA ASP A 143 20.69 -5.17 -6.25
C ASP A 143 19.59 -5.81 -5.42
N SER A 144 19.05 -5.01 -4.50
CA SER A 144 17.87 -5.36 -3.70
C SER A 144 16.91 -4.18 -3.74
N SER A 145 15.61 -4.45 -3.80
CA SER A 145 14.64 -3.37 -3.95
C SER A 145 13.34 -3.57 -3.17
N ALA A 146 12.67 -2.46 -2.90
CA ALA A 146 11.33 -2.43 -2.34
C ALA A 146 10.57 -1.25 -2.94
N THR A 147 9.27 -1.43 -3.11
CA THR A 147 8.39 -0.40 -3.63
C THR A 147 7.44 0.09 -2.54
N ILE A 148 7.33 1.41 -2.44
CA ILE A 148 6.59 2.15 -1.42
C ILE A 148 5.48 2.92 -2.11
N ILE A 149 4.26 2.76 -1.62
CA ILE A 149 3.09 3.50 -2.08
C ILE A 149 2.67 4.44 -0.96
N GLN A 150 2.88 5.74 -1.12
CA GLN A 150 2.49 6.76 -0.16
C GLN A 150 1.12 7.33 -0.51
N MET A 151 0.09 6.92 0.24
CA MET A 151 -1.29 7.26 -0.05
C MET A 151 -1.60 8.74 0.23
N ASN A 152 -1.00 9.32 1.27
CA ASN A 152 -1.19 10.71 1.68
C ASN A 152 -0.71 11.72 0.61
N HIS A 153 0.44 11.44 -0.01
CA HIS A 153 1.04 12.31 -1.02
C HIS A 153 0.68 11.89 -2.45
N GLY A 154 0.21 10.66 -2.66
CA GLY A 154 -0.03 10.10 -3.98
C GLY A 154 1.26 9.79 -4.74
N LEU A 155 2.32 9.45 -4.00
CA LEU A 155 3.65 9.18 -4.54
C LEU A 155 3.91 7.68 -4.54
N VAL A 156 4.55 7.20 -5.59
CA VAL A 156 5.08 5.84 -5.64
C VAL A 156 6.59 5.94 -5.67
N ARG A 157 7.27 5.23 -4.77
CA ARG A 157 8.73 5.18 -4.74
C ARG A 157 9.24 3.77 -4.90
N ARG A 158 10.33 3.60 -5.63
CA ARG A 158 11.12 2.36 -5.63
C ARG A 158 12.48 2.66 -5.03
N LEU A 159 12.76 2.02 -3.91
CA LEU A 159 14.06 2.06 -3.26
C LEU A 159 14.89 0.90 -3.80
N GLN A 160 16.05 1.20 -4.36
CA GLN A 160 17.02 0.20 -4.80
C GLN A 160 18.35 0.44 -4.08
N CYS A 161 18.97 -0.65 -3.68
CA CYS A 161 20.27 -0.70 -3.02
C CYS A 161 21.20 -1.56 -3.87
N PHE A 162 22.36 -1.02 -4.24
CA PHE A 162 23.42 -1.76 -4.92
C PHE A 162 24.55 -2.04 -3.93
N GLN A 163 24.84 -3.33 -3.70
CA GLN A 163 25.89 -3.74 -2.78
C GLN A 163 27.26 -3.61 -3.46
N ILE A 164 28.08 -2.65 -2.97
CA ILE A 164 29.42 -2.38 -3.49
C ILE A 164 30.47 -3.19 -2.72
N SER A 165 30.34 -3.24 -1.40
CA SER A 165 31.16 -4.06 -0.51
C SER A 165 30.32 -4.54 0.68
N GLU A 166 30.93 -5.27 1.62
CA GLU A 166 30.22 -5.68 2.86
C GLU A 166 29.79 -4.48 3.73
N VAL A 167 30.46 -3.34 3.59
CA VAL A 167 30.24 -2.15 4.44
C VAL A 167 29.58 -1.01 3.68
N HIS A 168 29.81 -0.91 2.37
CA HIS A 168 29.32 0.19 1.55
C HIS A 168 28.27 -0.27 0.53
N SER A 169 27.25 0.55 0.34
CA SER A 169 26.20 0.34 -0.65
C SER A 169 25.79 1.67 -1.25
N ALA A 170 25.48 1.66 -2.54
CA ALA A 170 24.86 2.81 -3.21
C ALA A 170 23.34 2.70 -3.16
N TYR A 171 22.69 3.86 -3.19
CA TYR A 171 21.24 3.97 -3.12
C TYR A 171 20.71 4.64 -4.38
N VAL A 172 19.63 4.08 -4.92
CA VAL A 172 18.87 4.67 -6.01
C VAL A 172 17.42 4.76 -5.58
N THR A 173 16.85 5.96 -5.62
CA THR A 173 15.44 6.19 -5.30
C THR A 173 14.73 6.69 -6.54
N HIS A 174 13.79 5.90 -7.05
CA HIS A 174 12.85 6.37 -8.05
C HIS A 174 11.62 6.93 -7.34
N THR A 175 11.22 8.16 -7.65
CA THR A 175 9.94 8.73 -7.20
C THR A 175 9.09 9.02 -8.43
N LEU A 176 7.88 8.47 -8.47
CA LEU A 176 6.92 8.65 -9.54
C LEU A 176 5.65 9.32 -9.01
N TYR A 177 5.20 10.37 -9.69
CA TYR A 177 3.94 11.04 -9.38
C TYR A 177 3.35 11.76 -10.59
N ALA A 178 2.02 11.80 -10.65
CA ALA A 178 1.29 12.67 -11.58
C ALA A 178 1.12 14.07 -10.96
N HIS A 179 1.41 15.11 -11.73
CA HIS A 179 1.31 16.48 -11.23
C HIS A 179 -0.16 16.87 -11.02
N ARG A 180 -0.51 17.31 -9.80
CA ARG A 180 -1.91 17.59 -9.42
C ARG A 180 -2.54 18.74 -10.21
N CYS A 181 -1.78 19.79 -10.50
CA CYS A 181 -2.30 20.99 -11.20
C CYS A 181 -2.07 20.97 -12.72
N ARG A 182 -1.35 19.97 -13.26
CA ARG A 182 -0.99 19.90 -14.68
C ARG A 182 -1.41 18.54 -15.19
N SER A 183 -2.58 18.48 -15.82
CA SER A 183 -3.25 17.23 -16.20
C SER A 183 -2.40 16.31 -17.07
N SER A 184 -1.57 16.87 -17.95
CA SER A 184 -0.73 16.14 -18.91
C SER A 184 0.68 15.81 -18.41
N LEU A 185 1.02 16.08 -17.15
CA LEU A 185 2.38 15.95 -16.64
C LEU A 185 2.51 14.82 -15.62
N ILE A 186 3.35 13.85 -15.95
CA ILE A 186 3.86 12.84 -15.02
C ILE A 186 5.35 13.01 -14.85
N ILE A 187 5.84 12.84 -13.63
CA ILE A 187 7.23 13.12 -13.26
C ILE A 187 7.82 11.86 -12.65
N GLN A 188 8.99 11.46 -13.17
CA GLN A 188 9.86 10.48 -12.55
C GLN A 188 11.15 11.20 -12.12
N GLU A 189 11.39 11.20 -10.81
CA GLU A 189 12.63 11.66 -10.20
C GLU A 189 13.51 10.46 -9.86
N ILE A 190 14.81 10.57 -10.08
CA ILE A 190 15.78 9.52 -9.82
C ILE A 190 16.93 10.14 -9.02
N ASP A 191 17.04 9.75 -7.76
CA ASP A 191 18.10 10.19 -6.87
C ASP A 191 19.11 9.06 -6.68
N ILE A 192 20.38 9.33 -6.99
CA ILE A 192 21.48 8.36 -6.89
C ILE A 192 22.49 8.87 -5.87
N ILE A 193 22.79 8.05 -4.87
CA ILE A 193 23.73 8.37 -3.80
C ILE A 193 24.76 7.24 -3.73
N ASN A 194 26.01 7.56 -4.05
CA ASN A 194 27.16 6.69 -3.85
C ASN A 194 28.01 7.21 -2.68
N PRO A 195 27.91 6.62 -1.48
CA PRO A 195 28.73 7.00 -0.34
C PRO A 195 30.12 6.32 -0.33
N SER A 196 30.41 5.46 -1.31
CA SER A 196 31.69 4.75 -1.41
C SER A 196 32.72 5.55 -2.22
N ASP A 197 33.98 5.12 -2.14
CA ASP A 197 35.09 5.57 -2.96
C ASP A 197 35.19 4.82 -4.31
N GLN A 198 34.37 3.78 -4.51
CA GLN A 198 34.35 2.99 -5.73
C GLN A 198 33.45 3.63 -6.80
N THR A 199 33.81 3.41 -8.07
CA THR A 199 33.00 3.89 -9.20
C THR A 199 31.74 3.05 -9.32
N LEU A 200 30.59 3.71 -9.31
CA LEU A 200 29.28 3.08 -9.47
C LEU A 200 28.90 3.06 -10.95
N ASP A 201 28.81 1.86 -11.53
CA ASP A 201 28.41 1.63 -12.91
C ASP A 201 26.94 1.21 -12.98
N LEU A 202 26.11 2.02 -13.66
CA LEU A 202 24.66 1.89 -13.73
C LEU A 202 24.19 1.98 -15.18
N ASP A 203 23.38 1.01 -15.59
CA ASP A 203 22.70 0.98 -16.87
C ASP A 203 21.31 1.61 -16.74
N PHE A 204 21.06 2.67 -17.52
CA PHE A 204 19.74 3.30 -17.62
C PHE A 204 19.00 2.72 -18.82
N GLN A 205 17.84 2.10 -18.57
CA GLN A 205 17.05 1.44 -19.59
C GLN A 205 15.65 2.04 -19.62
N GLN A 206 15.22 2.51 -20.79
CA GLN A 206 13.84 2.88 -21.06
C GLN A 206 13.32 1.95 -22.14
N LYS A 207 12.11 1.42 -21.95
CA LYS A 207 11.50 0.56 -22.95
C LYS A 207 11.09 1.41 -24.16
N THR A 208 11.82 1.27 -25.27
CA THR A 208 11.45 1.87 -26.54
C THR A 208 10.18 1.21 -27.07
N GLN A 209 9.27 2.00 -27.65
CA GLN A 209 8.07 1.50 -28.31
C GLN A 209 8.44 0.48 -29.39
N THR A 210 7.94 -0.74 -29.27
CA THR A 210 7.84 -1.64 -30.42
C THR A 210 6.67 -1.14 -31.26
N SER A 211 6.95 -0.42 -32.35
CA SER A 211 5.94 -0.09 -33.36
C SER A 211 5.48 -1.40 -34.02
N GLY A 212 4.44 -2.02 -33.47
CA GLY A 212 3.75 -3.15 -34.09
C GLY A 212 2.94 -2.65 -35.27
N ASN A 213 3.05 -3.33 -36.41
CA ASN A 213 2.35 -3.06 -37.66
C ASN A 213 0.83 -3.31 -37.57
N ASP A 214 0.09 -2.47 -36.85
CA ASP A 214 -1.39 -2.50 -36.85
C ASP A 214 -1.98 -1.57 -37.92
N ILE A 215 -1.44 -1.63 -39.14
CA ILE A 215 -2.15 -1.21 -40.36
C ILE A 215 -1.94 -2.28 -41.43
N GLN A 216 -2.44 -3.49 -41.19
CA GLN A 216 -2.92 -4.33 -42.29
C GLN A 216 -4.18 -5.08 -41.84
N GLN A 217 -5.24 -4.89 -42.63
CA GLN A 217 -6.52 -5.62 -42.70
C GLN A 217 -7.72 -4.95 -42.00
N LEU A 218 -8.21 -3.89 -42.66
CA LEU A 218 -9.63 -3.77 -43.00
C LEU A 218 -9.81 -4.22 -44.46
#